data_AF-A0A0F9WYH8-F1
#
_entry.id   AF-A0A0F9WYH8-F1
#
_cell.length_a   1.000
_cell.length_b   1.000
_cell.length_c   1.000
_cell.angle_alpha   90.00
_cell.angle_beta   90.00
_cell.angle_gamma   90.00
#
_symmetry.space_group_name_H-M   'P 1'
#
loop_
_entity.id
_entity.type
_entity.pdbx_description
1 polymer ?
#
loop_
_entity_poly.entity_id
_entity_poly.type
_entity_poly.pdbx_seq_one_letter_code
_entity_poly.pdbx_strand_id
1 'polypeptide(L)'
;MDINQLNNNHVNEDYNRLSKYERAKTKVESIKRFYNHTLVFLIINIILYFLRHKFVFILVNENALGNPEFLDWINWNVYGTTIVWGLILVVHGIIVFGNISWYMKKWEEREIQKYINSYND
;
A
#
# COMPACT_ATOMS: atom_id res chain seq x y z
N MET A 1 -16.60 26.59 -40.51
CA MET A 1 -16.23 25.88 -39.27
C MET A 1 -16.42 26.88 -38.13
N ASP A 2 -17.22 26.53 -37.12
CA ASP A 2 -17.61 27.46 -36.04
C ASP A 2 -16.50 27.59 -34.99
N ILE A 3 -16.08 28.82 -34.73
CA ILE A 3 -15.07 29.20 -33.73
C ILE A 3 -15.45 28.77 -32.31
N ASN A 4 -16.75 28.69 -32.00
CA ASN A 4 -17.21 28.21 -30.69
C ASN A 4 -17.01 26.70 -30.54
N GLN A 5 -17.22 25.92 -31.60
CA GLN A 5 -16.95 24.48 -31.58
C GLN A 5 -15.46 24.18 -31.43
N LEU A 6 -14.59 24.95 -32.09
CA LEU A 6 -13.13 24.81 -31.96
C LEU A 6 -12.65 25.09 -30.53
N ASN A 7 -13.14 26.18 -29.92
CA ASN A 7 -12.80 26.54 -28.55
C ASN A 7 -13.27 25.47 -27.55
N ASN A 8 -14.50 24.98 -27.70
CA ASN A 8 -15.03 23.91 -26.86
C ASN A 8 -14.22 22.62 -26.99
N ASN A 9 -13.80 22.24 -28.20
CA ASN A 9 -12.97 21.04 -28.40
C ASN A 9 -11.59 21.17 -27.75
N HIS A 10 -10.95 22.33 -27.87
CA HIS A 10 -9.63 22.59 -27.27
C HIS A 10 -9.71 22.55 -25.74
N VAL A 11 -10.71 23.21 -25.16
CA VAL A 11 -10.96 23.21 -23.72
C VAL A 11 -11.21 21.78 -23.21
N ASN A 12 -12.03 20.99 -23.91
CA ASN A 12 -12.29 19.59 -23.56
C ASN A 12 -11.04 18.69 -23.67
N GLU A 13 -10.17 18.92 -24.65
CA GLU A 13 -8.89 18.20 -24.75
C GLU A 13 -7.96 18.54 -23.59
N ASP A 14 -7.83 19.82 -23.24
CA ASP A 14 -6.98 20.28 -22.13
C ASP A 14 -7.46 19.71 -20.79
N TYR A 15 -8.78 19.73 -20.54
CA TYR A 15 -9.38 19.07 -19.37
C TYR A 15 -9.12 17.56 -19.34
N ASN A 16 -9.26 16.87 -20.48
CA ASN A 16 -8.97 15.44 -20.55
C ASN A 16 -7.49 15.14 -20.25
N ARG A 17 -6.57 15.94 -20.80
CA ARG A 17 -5.11 15.80 -20.59
C ARG A 17 -4.76 16.04 -19.12
N LEU A 18 -5.30 17.08 -18.50
CA LEU A 18 -5.13 17.37 -17.07
C LEU A 18 -5.64 16.22 -16.19
N SER A 19 -6.85 15.70 -16.47
CA SER A 19 -7.40 14.58 -15.67
C SER A 19 -6.60 13.28 -15.83
N LYS A 20 -6.07 13.01 -17.03
CA LYS A 20 -5.19 11.84 -17.28
C LYS A 20 -3.87 11.98 -16.54
N TYR A 21 -3.27 13.16 -16.58
CA TYR A 21 -2.04 13.47 -15.85
C TYR A 21 -2.22 13.33 -14.34
N GLU A 22 -3.31 13.87 -13.79
CA GLU A 22 -3.58 13.80 -12.36
C GLU A 22 -3.80 12.36 -11.88
N ARG A 23 -4.55 11.55 -12.65
CA ARG A 23 -4.71 10.10 -12.38
C ARG A 23 -3.37 9.36 -12.38
N ALA A 24 -2.49 9.67 -13.34
CA ALA A 24 -1.16 9.06 -13.40
C ALA A 24 -0.28 9.51 -12.21
N LYS A 25 -0.31 10.79 -11.85
CA LYS A 25 0.41 11.36 -10.72
C LYS A 25 -0.01 10.72 -9.40
N THR A 26 -1.31 10.62 -9.13
CA THR A 26 -1.83 9.98 -7.91
C THR A 26 -1.40 8.51 -7.84
N LYS A 27 -1.41 7.79 -8.96
CA LYS A 27 -0.97 6.38 -9.01
C LYS A 27 0.52 6.23 -8.72
N VAL A 28 1.37 7.10 -9.26
CA VAL A 28 2.81 7.11 -8.96
C VAL A 28 3.05 7.43 -7.49
N GLU A 29 2.31 8.38 -6.92
CA GLU A 29 2.45 8.75 -5.51
C GLU A 29 2.04 7.61 -4.56
N SER A 30 0.94 6.90 -4.86
CA SER A 30 0.52 5.74 -4.07
C SER A 30 1.54 4.60 -4.13
N ILE A 31 2.11 4.34 -5.31
CA ILE A 31 3.18 3.34 -5.48
C ILE A 31 4.43 3.76 -4.67
N LYS A 32 4.84 5.02 -4.75
CA LYS A 32 6.00 5.53 -4.00
C LYS A 32 5.81 5.40 -2.49
N ARG A 33 4.61 5.68 -1.99
CA ARG A 33 4.25 5.54 -0.56
C ARG A 33 4.28 4.08 -0.11
N PHE A 34 3.78 3.16 -0.95
CA PHE A 34 3.86 1.72 -0.73
C PHE A 34 5.30 1.20 -0.68
N TYR A 35 6.15 1.64 -1.61
CA TYR A 35 7.57 1.27 -1.62
C TYR A 35 8.29 1.71 -0.35
N ASN A 36 8.02 2.92 0.14
CA ASN A 36 8.63 3.39 1.39
C ASN A 36 8.23 2.49 2.58
N HIS A 37 6.95 2.12 2.69
CA HIS A 37 6.47 1.24 3.75
C HIS A 37 7.08 -0.16 3.66
N THR A 38 7.13 -0.73 2.44
CA THR A 38 7.74 -2.02 2.15
C THR A 38 9.23 -2.04 2.43
N LEU A 39 9.94 -0.96 2.09
CA LEU A 39 11.38 -0.84 2.29
C LEU A 39 11.73 -0.77 3.77
N VAL A 40 10.98 0.01 4.56
CA VAL A 40 11.12 0.03 6.03
C VAL A 40 10.84 -1.35 6.63
N PHE A 41 9.77 -2.01 6.20
CA PHE A 41 9.47 -3.38 6.65
C PHE A 41 10.62 -4.34 6.33
N LEU A 42 11.15 -4.32 5.10
CA LEU A 42 12.26 -5.18 4.70
C LEU A 42 13.52 -4.94 5.52
N ILE A 43 13.90 -3.66 5.72
CA ILE A 43 15.07 -3.30 6.53
C ILE A 43 14.90 -3.78 7.98
N ILE A 44 13.74 -3.52 8.59
CA ILE A 44 13.48 -3.96 9.97
C ILE A 44 13.56 -5.48 10.05
N ASN A 45 12.96 -6.23 9.13
CA ASN A 45 13.02 -7.69 9.14
C ASN A 45 14.46 -8.23 8.99
N ILE A 46 15.27 -7.64 8.10
CA ILE A 46 16.68 -8.02 7.94
C ILE A 46 17.45 -7.75 9.23
N ILE A 47 17.27 -6.58 9.85
CA ILE A 47 17.89 -6.23 11.12
C ILE A 47 17.44 -7.20 12.22
N LEU A 48 16.14 -7.51 12.32
CA LEU A 48 15.57 -8.42 13.31
C LEU A 48 16.18 -9.83 13.16
N TYR A 49 16.27 -10.33 11.93
CA TYR A 49 16.84 -11.65 11.65
C TYR A 49 18.34 -11.69 11.95
N PHE A 50 19.08 -10.62 11.63
CA PHE A 50 20.50 -10.49 11.89
C PHE A 50 20.82 -10.34 13.37
N LEU A 51 20.07 -9.50 14.09
CA LEU A 51 20.14 -9.37 15.54
C LEU A 51 19.81 -10.71 16.18
N ARG A 52 18.75 -11.41 15.77
CA ARG A 52 18.44 -12.76 16.28
C ARG A 52 19.61 -13.71 16.07
N HIS A 53 20.17 -13.79 14.87
CA HIS A 53 21.28 -14.71 14.58
C HIS A 53 22.50 -14.41 15.45
N LYS A 54 22.83 -13.13 15.64
CA LYS A 54 23.92 -12.71 16.51
C LYS A 54 23.62 -12.93 17.98
N PHE A 55 22.40 -12.61 18.42
CA PHE A 55 21.98 -12.74 19.82
C PHE A 55 21.91 -14.20 20.23
N VAL A 56 21.33 -15.07 19.41
CA VAL A 56 21.34 -16.54 19.61
C VAL A 56 22.77 -17.06 19.57
N PHE A 57 23.61 -16.64 18.61
CA PHE A 57 25.01 -17.08 18.57
C PHE A 57 25.80 -16.66 19.82
N ILE A 58 25.60 -15.45 20.33
CA ILE A 58 26.24 -14.94 21.55
C ILE A 58 25.73 -15.70 22.79
N LEU A 59 24.41 -15.85 22.93
CA LEU A 59 23.77 -16.52 24.08
C LEU A 59 23.98 -18.04 24.12
N VAL A 60 24.18 -18.69 22.97
CA VAL A 60 24.48 -20.13 22.91
C VAL A 60 25.96 -20.40 23.17
N ASN A 61 26.84 -19.42 22.91
CA ASN A 61 28.29 -19.55 23.10
C ASN A 61 28.72 -19.19 24.54
N GLU A 62 28.00 -18.30 25.21
CA GLU A 62 28.22 -17.99 26.63
C GLU A 62 27.12 -18.66 27.45
N ASN A 63 27.46 -19.76 28.12
CA ASN A 63 26.59 -20.39 29.10
C ASN A 63 26.02 -19.33 30.07
N ALA A 64 24.69 -19.18 30.07
CA ALA A 64 23.84 -18.53 31.09
C ALA A 64 23.07 -17.25 30.66
N LEU A 65 21.88 -17.14 31.26
CA LEU A 65 21.11 -15.91 31.50
C LEU A 65 20.04 -15.53 30.45
N GLY A 66 19.02 -16.37 30.32
CA GLY A 66 17.72 -15.90 29.86
C GLY A 66 16.70 -17.01 30.01
N ASN A 67 15.68 -16.80 30.85
CA ASN A 67 14.58 -17.76 31.03
C ASN A 67 14.11 -18.27 29.64
N PRO A 68 14.07 -19.60 29.39
CA PRO A 68 13.63 -20.14 28.10
C PRO A 68 12.26 -19.61 27.66
N GLU A 69 11.37 -19.32 28.61
CA GLU A 69 10.07 -18.67 28.34
C GLU A 69 10.21 -17.28 27.71
N PHE A 70 11.22 -16.50 28.11
CA PHE A 70 11.44 -15.15 27.58
C PHE A 70 11.98 -15.20 26.15
N LEU A 71 12.88 -16.15 25.86
CA LEU A 71 13.39 -16.41 24.51
C LEU A 71 12.27 -16.90 23.58
N ASP A 72 11.43 -17.80 24.05
CA ASP A 72 10.27 -18.30 23.29
C ASP A 72 9.23 -17.21 23.06
N TRP A 73 8.97 -16.36 24.04
CA TRP A 73 8.09 -15.20 23.88
C TRP A 73 8.63 -14.22 22.81
N ILE A 74 9.93 -13.88 22.84
CA ILE A 74 10.54 -13.02 21.80
C ILE A 74 10.43 -13.69 20.42
N ASN A 75 10.75 -14.99 20.32
CA ASN A 75 10.67 -15.71 19.06
C ASN A 75 9.24 -15.69 18.48
N TRP A 76 8.24 -16.01 19.30
CA TRP A 76 6.84 -15.99 18.88
C TRP A 76 6.37 -14.62 18.42
N ASN A 77 6.75 -13.56 19.15
CA ASN A 77 6.39 -12.19 18.77
C ASN A 77 7.08 -11.77 17.48
N VAL A 78 8.36 -12.12 17.29
CA VAL A 78 9.12 -11.80 16.08
C VAL A 78 8.51 -12.52 14.86
N TYR A 79 8.32 -13.83 14.93
CA TYR A 79 7.73 -14.59 13.82
C TYR A 79 6.27 -14.22 13.56
N GLY A 80 5.46 -14.12 14.61
CA GLY A 80 4.05 -13.75 14.49
C GLY A 80 3.87 -12.36 13.88
N THR A 81 4.65 -11.38 14.35
CA THR A 81 4.62 -10.01 13.81
C THR A 81 5.07 -10.01 12.34
N THR A 82 6.18 -10.66 11.98
CA THR A 82 6.64 -10.73 10.59
C THR A 82 5.61 -11.38 9.67
N ILE A 83 4.95 -12.46 10.11
CA ILE A 83 3.93 -13.16 9.31
C ILE A 83 2.70 -12.27 9.09
N VAL A 84 2.15 -11.70 10.17
CA VAL A 84 0.96 -10.84 10.09
C VAL A 84 1.23 -9.61 9.25
N TRP A 85 2.35 -8.91 9.50
CA TRP A 85 2.72 -7.73 8.73
C TRP A 85 3.08 -8.07 7.29
N GLY A 86 3.71 -9.22 7.04
CA GLY A 86 3.94 -9.72 5.68
C GLY A 86 2.64 -9.94 4.92
N LEU A 87 1.62 -10.50 5.57
CA LEU A 87 0.30 -10.74 4.98
C LEU A 87 -0.44 -9.42 4.70
N ILE A 88 -0.38 -8.46 5.62
CA ILE A 88 -0.90 -7.09 5.41
C ILE A 88 -0.20 -6.42 4.23
N LEU A 89 1.13 -6.57 4.11
CA LEU A 89 1.92 -5.98 3.03
C LEU A 89 1.54 -6.57 1.66
N VAL A 90 1.30 -7.88 1.59
CA VAL A 90 0.82 -8.56 0.37
C VAL A 90 -0.55 -8.03 -0.04
N VAL A 91 -1.50 -7.95 0.90
CA VAL A 91 -2.83 -7.41 0.63
C VAL A 91 -2.74 -5.95 0.18
N HIS A 92 -1.93 -5.13 0.85
CA HIS A 92 -1.74 -3.73 0.49
C HIS A 92 -1.09 -3.57 -0.89
N GLY A 93 -0.14 -4.44 -1.24
CA GLY A 93 0.45 -4.51 -2.57
C GLY A 93 -0.57 -4.84 -3.66
N ILE A 94 -1.45 -5.82 -3.41
CA ILE A 94 -2.55 -6.15 -4.31
C ILE A 94 -3.50 -4.96 -4.50
N ILE A 95 -3.74 -4.16 -3.46
CA ILE A 95 -4.60 -2.96 -3.55
C ILE A 95 -3.93 -1.83 -4.35
N VAL A 96 -2.63 -1.59 -4.13
CA VAL A 96 -1.88 -0.50 -4.76
C VAL A 96 -1.55 -0.80 -6.23
N PHE A 97 -1.14 -2.03 -6.54
CA PHE A 97 -0.82 -2.46 -7.90
C PHE A 97 -2.02 -3.01 -8.66
N GLY A 98 -2.94 -3.67 -7.96
CA GLY A 98 -4.21 -4.08 -8.54
C GLY A 98 -5.07 -2.86 -8.86
N ASN A 99 -5.82 -2.94 -9.96
CA ASN A 99 -6.75 -1.88 -10.35
C ASN A 99 -8.00 -1.82 -9.43
N ILE A 100 -7.93 -2.38 -8.22
CA ILE A 100 -8.99 -2.39 -7.20
C ILE A 100 -9.46 -0.96 -6.92
N SER A 101 -8.54 0.01 -6.79
CA SER A 101 -8.89 1.41 -6.55
C SER A 101 -9.76 1.99 -7.68
N TRP A 102 -9.48 1.64 -8.94
CA TRP A 102 -10.29 2.07 -10.07
C TRP A 102 -11.65 1.37 -10.11
N TYR A 103 -11.71 0.08 -9.80
CA TYR A 103 -12.96 -0.69 -9.76
C TYR A 103 -13.88 -0.19 -8.64
N MET A 104 -13.33 0.11 -7.47
CA MET A 104 -14.07 0.73 -6.36
C MET A 104 -14.54 2.13 -6.71
N LYS A 105 -13.69 2.96 -7.30
CA LYS A 105 -14.10 4.31 -7.72
C LYS A 105 -15.25 4.27 -8.74
N LYS A 106 -15.20 3.35 -9.71
CA LYS A 106 -16.30 3.11 -10.65
C LYS A 106 -17.57 2.58 -9.98
N TRP A 107 -17.44 1.71 -8.98
CA TRP A 107 -18.59 1.24 -8.22
C TRP A 107 -19.23 2.38 -7.43
N GLU A 108 -18.43 3.19 -6.76
CA GLU A 108 -18.88 4.36 -6.00
C GLU A 108 -19.57 5.38 -6.90
N GLU A 109 -18.99 5.69 -8.07
CA GLU A 109 -19.58 6.58 -9.08
C GLU A 109 -20.97 6.08 -9.54
N ARG A 110 -21.14 4.76 -9.71
CA ARG A 110 -22.44 4.16 -10.08
C ARG A 110 -23.47 4.30 -8.96
N GLU A 111 -23.07 4.10 -7.70
CA GLU A 111 -24.00 4.23 -6.58
C GLU A 111 -24.41 5.69 -6.36
N ILE A 112 -23.47 6.63 -6.43
CA ILE A 112 -23.79 8.08 -6.37
C ILE A 112 -24.75 8.47 -7.50
N GLN A 113 -24.51 7.98 -8.72
CA GLN A 113 -25.41 8.24 -9.85
C GLN A 113 -26.82 7.69 -9.59
N LYS A 114 -26.94 6.50 -8.98
CA LYS A 114 -28.24 5.94 -8.58
C LYS A 114 -28.95 6.83 -7.57
N TYR A 115 -28.25 7.30 -6.53
CA TYR A 115 -28.83 8.18 -5.52
C TYR A 115 -29.29 9.52 -6.10
N ILE A 116 -28.48 10.14 -6.97
CA ILE A 116 -28.85 11.40 -7.64
C ILE A 116 -30.08 11.21 -8.53
N ASN A 117 -30.11 10.14 -9.34
CA ASN A 117 -31.26 9.86 -10.19
C ASN A 117 -32.52 9.56 -9.38
N SER A 118 -32.41 8.81 -8.27
CA SER A 118 -33.53 8.51 -7.38
C SER A 118 -34.06 9.71 -6.58
N TYR A 119 -33.29 10.80 -6.48
CA TYR A 119 -33.71 12.04 -5.81
C TYR A 119 -34.37 13.03 -6.78
N ASN A 120 -34.12 12.89 -8.08
CA ASN A 120 -34.66 13.75 -9.14
C ASN A 120 -35.94 13.20 -9.78
N ASP A 121 -36.44 12.05 -9.31
CA ASP A 121 -37.75 11.45 -9.62
C ASP A 121 -38.71 11.63 -8.42
#